data_AF-A0A378Y0W6-F1
#
_entry.id   AF-A0A378Y0W6-F1
#
_cell.length_a   1.000
_cell.length_b   1.000
_cell.length_c   1.000
_cell.angle_alpha   90.00
_cell.angle_beta   90.00
_cell.angle_gamma   90.00
#
_symmetry.space_group_name_H-M   'P 1'
#
loop_
_entity.id
_entity.type
_entity.pdbx_description
1 polymer ?
#
loop_
_entity_poly.entity_id
_entity_poly.type
_entity_poly.pdbx_seq_one_letter_code
_entity_poly.pdbx_strand_id
1 'polypeptide(L)'
;MKKYKLVAPQAEELNNFVVTIVADSNDADYITETAKYNAEEFNTEVINELIELKNNYSGYHQLSDCPLGEYITIPFNGCDGYCHSLESLQIKYVDGAGFTWDVELN
;
A
#
# COMPACT_ATOMS: atom_id res chain seq x y z
N MET A 1 19.62 -3.80 -29.28
CA MET A 1 20.00 -4.29 -27.94
C MET A 1 19.08 -3.68 -26.89
N LYS A 2 18.69 -4.44 -25.87
CA LYS A 2 17.90 -3.89 -24.75
C LYS A 2 18.83 -3.14 -23.79
N LYS A 3 18.38 -1.98 -23.28
CA LYS A 3 19.10 -1.15 -22.30
C LYS A 3 18.87 -1.59 -20.84
N TYR A 4 18.29 -2.77 -20.63
CA TYR A 4 17.91 -3.28 -19.33
C TYR A 4 18.16 -4.79 -19.22
N LYS A 5 18.33 -5.26 -17.98
CA LYS A 5 18.43 -6.68 -17.63
C LYS A 5 17.27 -7.01 -16.69
N LEU A 6 16.64 -8.15 -16.92
CA LEU A 6 15.70 -8.72 -15.96
C LEU A 6 16.50 -9.45 -14.89
N VAL A 7 16.23 -9.12 -13.63
CA VAL A 7 16.80 -9.77 -12.46
C VAL A 7 15.65 -10.42 -11.68
N ALA A 8 15.87 -11.64 -11.20
CA ALA A 8 14.93 -12.27 -10.28
C ALA A 8 14.93 -11.50 -8.94
N PRO A 9 13.80 -11.52 -8.20
CA PRO A 9 13.74 -10.95 -6.86
C PRO A 9 14.79 -11.56 -5.93
N GLN A 10 15.27 -10.78 -4.97
CA GLN A 10 16.17 -11.28 -3.93
C GLN A 10 15.41 -12.07 -2.86
N ALA A 11 16.15 -12.85 -2.07
CA ALA A 11 15.55 -13.73 -1.06
C ALA A 11 14.70 -12.95 -0.03
N GLU A 12 15.14 -11.73 0.34
CA GLU A 12 14.38 -10.85 1.25
C GLU A 12 13.09 -10.28 0.63
N GLU A 13 12.88 -10.42 -0.68
CA GLU A 13 11.69 -9.96 -1.37
C GLU A 13 10.65 -11.08 -1.57
N LEU A 14 11.05 -12.34 -1.41
CA LEU A 14 10.18 -13.50 -1.56
C LEU A 14 9.29 -13.66 -0.32
N ASN A 15 8.11 -14.25 -0.52
CA ASN A 15 7.09 -14.49 0.51
C ASN A 15 6.65 -13.21 1.25
N ASN A 16 6.67 -12.06 0.56
CA ASN A 16 6.27 -10.78 1.12
C ASN A 16 5.10 -10.18 0.33
N PHE A 17 4.24 -9.50 1.07
CA PHE A 17 3.24 -8.58 0.56
C PHE A 17 3.88 -7.20 0.42
N VAL A 18 3.68 -6.57 -0.73
CA VAL A 18 4.04 -5.19 -1.01
C VAL A 18 2.74 -4.42 -1.11
N VAL A 19 2.53 -3.53 -0.15
CA VAL A 19 1.36 -2.66 -0.09
C VAL A 19 1.79 -1.28 -0.53
N THR A 20 1.09 -0.73 -1.52
CA THR A 20 1.30 0.61 -2.04
C THR A 20 0.01 1.41 -1.88
N ILE A 21 0.10 2.51 -1.15
CA ILE A 21 -1.02 3.42 -0.89
C ILE A 21 -0.68 4.75 -1.57
N VAL A 22 -1.56 5.21 -2.45
CA VAL A 22 -1.46 6.51 -3.11
C VAL A 22 -2.61 7.38 -2.65
N ALA A 23 -2.30 8.57 -2.19
CA ALA A 23 -3.31 9.55 -1.76
C ALA A 23 -3.03 10.91 -2.40
N ASP A 24 -4.09 11.67 -2.66
CA ASP A 24 -4.01 13.06 -3.08
C ASP A 24 -3.93 13.96 -1.85
N SER A 25 -2.79 14.64 -1.68
CA SER A 25 -2.59 15.64 -0.65
C SER A 25 -3.59 16.77 -0.81
N ASN A 26 -3.64 17.38 -2.00
CA ASN A 26 -4.64 18.34 -2.46
C ASN A 26 -4.36 18.72 -3.93
N ASP A 27 -5.41 18.96 -4.73
CA ASP A 27 -5.29 19.45 -6.12
C ASP A 27 -4.37 18.59 -7.03
N ALA A 28 -4.50 17.26 -6.92
CA ALA A 28 -3.72 16.26 -7.65
C ALA A 28 -2.21 16.26 -7.32
N ASP A 29 -1.87 16.56 -6.07
CA ASP A 29 -0.52 16.39 -5.51
C ASP A 29 -0.42 15.04 -4.80
N TYR A 30 0.02 14.02 -5.54
CA TYR A 30 -0.02 12.64 -5.07
C TYR A 30 1.17 12.24 -4.21
N ILE A 31 0.89 11.67 -3.04
CA ILE A 31 1.86 11.07 -2.14
C ILE A 31 1.71 9.56 -2.17
N THR A 32 2.84 8.86 -2.31
CA THR A 32 2.89 7.40 -2.39
C THR A 32 3.69 6.86 -1.22
N GLU A 33 3.08 5.95 -0.46
CA GLU A 33 3.75 5.15 0.55
C GLU A 33 3.80 3.69 0.13
N THR A 34 4.90 3.02 0.44
CA THR A 34 5.08 1.59 0.13
C THR A 34 5.69 0.87 1.33
N ALA A 35 4.99 -0.16 1.79
CA ALA A 35 5.41 -1.00 2.91
C ALA A 35 5.49 -2.47 2.48
N LYS A 36 6.39 -3.22 3.12
CA LYS A 36 6.54 -4.66 2.94
C LYS A 36 6.14 -5.38 4.23
N TYR A 37 5.38 -6.45 4.08
CA TYR A 37 4.93 -7.29 5.18
C TYR A 37 5.17 -8.75 4.82
N ASN A 38 5.69 -9.52 5.76
CA ASN A 38 5.67 -10.97 5.61
C ASN A 38 4.23 -11.51 5.83
N ALA A 39 4.02 -12.81 5.60
CA ALA A 39 2.70 -13.40 5.74
C ALA A 39 2.15 -13.40 7.18
N GLU A 40 3.01 -13.43 8.19
CA GLU A 40 2.58 -13.33 9.60
C GLU A 40 2.07 -11.93 9.90
N GLU A 41 2.83 -10.90 9.53
CA GLU A 41 2.44 -9.49 9.72
C GLU A 41 1.17 -9.16 8.93
N PHE A 42 1.11 -9.53 7.65
CA PHE A 42 -0.01 -9.18 6.78
C PHE A 42 -1.34 -9.77 7.25
N ASN A 43 -1.35 -11.04 7.67
CA ASN A 43 -2.58 -11.75 8.07
C ASN A 43 -3.04 -11.42 9.51
N THR A 44 -2.48 -10.39 10.15
CA THR A 44 -2.92 -9.90 11.47
C THR A 44 -3.79 -8.65 11.30
N GLU A 45 -3.46 -7.54 11.95
CA GLU A 45 -4.25 -6.31 11.88
C GLU A 45 -4.00 -5.50 10.60
N VAL A 46 -2.89 -5.76 9.89
CA VAL A 46 -2.58 -5.11 8.60
C VAL A 46 -3.72 -5.33 7.60
N ILE A 47 -4.17 -6.57 7.38
CA ILE A 47 -5.26 -6.83 6.43
C ILE A 47 -6.56 -6.16 6.83
N ASN A 48 -6.86 -6.07 8.13
CA ASN A 48 -8.06 -5.42 8.66
C ASN A 48 -8.05 -3.91 8.39
N GLU A 49 -6.94 -3.23 8.70
CA GLU A 49 -6.80 -1.79 8.41
C GLU A 49 -6.86 -1.51 6.91
N LEU A 50 -6.29 -2.36 6.06
CA LEU A 50 -6.37 -2.19 4.60
C LEU A 50 -7.79 -2.39 4.06
N ILE A 51 -8.55 -3.34 4.60
CA ILE A 51 -9.96 -3.54 4.25
C ILE A 51 -10.77 -2.32 4.68
N GLU A 52 -10.55 -1.81 5.89
CA GLU A 52 -11.24 -0.62 6.39
C GLU A 52 -10.91 0.61 5.54
N LEU A 53 -9.63 0.81 5.22
CA LEU A 53 -9.15 1.87 4.35
C LEU A 53 -9.85 1.81 2.98
N LYS A 54 -9.89 0.62 2.35
CA LYS A 54 -10.54 0.40 1.05
C LYS A 54 -12.03 0.69 1.11
N ASN A 55 -12.73 0.20 2.13
CA ASN A 55 -14.19 0.26 2.17
C ASN A 55 -14.73 1.63 2.57
N ASN A 56 -14.02 2.34 3.44
CA ASN A 56 -14.52 3.59 4.04
C ASN A 56 -13.89 4.86 3.44
N TYR A 57 -12.71 4.77 2.81
CA TYR A 57 -11.97 5.96 2.38
C TYR A 57 -11.66 5.99 0.87
N SER A 58 -11.88 4.90 0.14
CA SER A 58 -11.74 4.90 -1.32
C SER A 58 -12.80 5.81 -1.97
N GLY A 59 -12.36 6.85 -2.67
CA GLY A 59 -13.24 7.80 -3.34
C GLY A 59 -13.93 8.83 -2.44
N TYR A 60 -13.51 8.96 -1.18
CA TYR A 60 -14.01 9.97 -0.24
C TYR A 60 -12.93 11.00 0.11
N HIS A 61 -13.31 12.29 0.21
CA HIS A 61 -12.45 13.38 0.69
C HIS A 61 -12.39 13.43 2.23
N GLN A 62 -12.07 12.31 2.88
CA GLN A 62 -12.05 12.20 4.35
C GLN A 62 -10.84 11.43 4.89
N LEU A 63 -9.81 11.21 4.06
CA LEU A 63 -8.62 10.50 4.53
C LEU A 63 -7.87 11.32 5.62
N SER A 64 -8.05 12.64 5.65
CA SER A 64 -7.52 13.53 6.70
C SER A 64 -7.99 13.16 8.11
N ASP A 65 -9.19 12.58 8.23
CA ASP A 65 -9.81 12.17 9.49
C ASP A 65 -9.67 10.67 9.77
N CYS A 66 -8.85 9.97 8.98
CA CYS A 66 -8.66 8.53 9.10
C CYS A 66 -8.02 8.19 10.46
N PRO A 67 -8.68 7.38 11.31
CA PRO A 67 -8.14 6.99 12.61
C PRO A 67 -7.14 5.83 12.50
N LEU A 68 -6.91 5.30 11.30
CA LEU A 68 -5.99 4.19 11.03
C LEU A 68 -4.53 4.66 11.05
N GLY A 69 -3.61 3.70 10.98
CA GLY A 69 -2.18 3.96 10.81
C GLY A 69 -1.31 3.33 11.89
N GLU A 70 -1.87 2.43 12.71
CA GLU A 70 -1.10 1.68 13.71
C GLU A 70 -0.27 0.59 13.03
N TYR A 71 -0.84 -0.08 12.02
CA TYR A 71 -0.22 -1.21 11.32
C TYR A 71 0.12 -0.91 9.85
N ILE A 72 -0.52 0.10 9.26
CA ILE A 72 -0.25 0.57 7.90
C ILE A 72 0.28 2.00 7.85
N THR A 73 1.06 2.32 6.84
CA THR A 73 1.53 3.69 6.62
C THR A 73 0.57 4.45 5.72
N ILE A 74 -0.24 5.33 6.30
CA ILE A 74 -1.10 6.24 5.55
C ILE A 74 -0.26 7.42 5.02
N PRO A 75 -0.35 7.78 3.72
CA PRO A 75 0.37 8.92 3.17
C PRO A 75 0.11 10.23 3.92
N PHE A 76 1.19 10.90 4.30
CA PHE A 76 1.19 12.12 5.10
C PHE A 76 1.92 13.25 4.36
N ASN A 77 1.29 14.43 4.28
CA ASN A 77 1.83 15.53 3.47
C ASN A 77 2.78 16.48 4.23
N GLY A 78 2.99 16.26 5.53
CA GLY A 78 3.91 17.05 6.34
C GLY A 78 3.36 18.39 6.81
N CYS A 79 2.59 19.09 5.98
CA CYS A 79 2.12 20.46 6.24
C CYS A 79 0.75 20.51 6.92
N ASP A 80 -0.23 19.81 6.37
CA ASP A 80 -1.64 19.88 6.77
C ASP A 80 -2.14 18.58 7.42
N GLY A 81 -1.32 17.53 7.40
CA GLY A 81 -1.60 16.26 8.06
C GLY A 81 -1.63 15.09 7.09
N TYR A 82 -2.61 14.20 7.28
CA TYR A 82 -2.91 13.15 6.31
C TYR A 82 -3.50 13.77 5.02
N CYS A 83 -3.26 13.09 3.91
CA CYS A 83 -3.77 13.50 2.59
C CYS A 83 -5.32 13.58 2.58
N HIS A 84 -5.89 14.36 1.66
CA HIS A 84 -7.34 14.60 1.60
C HIS A 84 -8.14 13.37 1.17
N SER A 85 -7.65 12.63 0.17
CA SER A 85 -8.39 11.48 -0.38
C SER A 85 -7.46 10.33 -0.77
N LEU A 86 -7.97 9.11 -0.63
CA LEU A 86 -7.31 7.92 -1.13
C LEU A 86 -7.55 7.80 -2.64
N GLU A 87 -6.47 7.77 -3.41
CA GLU A 87 -6.51 7.60 -4.87
C GLU A 87 -6.45 6.12 -5.25
N SER A 88 -5.53 5.36 -4.65
CA SER A 88 -5.45 3.92 -4.90
C SER A 88 -4.79 3.15 -3.76
N LEU A 89 -5.21 1.88 -3.64
CA LEU A 89 -4.59 0.87 -2.81
C LEU A 89 -4.24 -0.32 -3.72
N GLN A 90 -2.95 -0.65 -3.81
CA GLN A 90 -2.45 -1.82 -4.52
C GLN A 90 -1.74 -2.75 -3.53
N ILE A 91 -2.04 -4.04 -3.64
CA ILE A 91 -1.36 -5.07 -2.85
C ILE A 91 -0.84 -6.13 -3.81
N LYS A 92 0.45 -6.43 -3.70
CA LYS A 92 1.10 -7.49 -4.47
C LYS A 92 1.73 -8.50 -3.53
N TYR A 93 1.65 -9.77 -3.87
CA TYR A 93 2.37 -10.83 -3.17
C TYR A 93 3.45 -11.41 -4.07
N VAL A 94 4.70 -11.43 -3.59
CA VAL A 94 5.80 -12.12 -4.26
C VAL A 94 5.95 -13.50 -3.61
N ASP A 95 5.70 -14.57 -4.34
CA ASP A 95 5.77 -15.92 -3.79
C ASP A 95 7.21 -16.44 -3.66
N GLY A 96 7.38 -17.64 -3.10
CA GLY A 96 8.68 -18.28 -2.93
C GLY A 96 9.41 -18.62 -4.23
N ALA A 97 8.75 -18.58 -5.39
CA ALA A 97 9.35 -18.75 -6.70
C ALA A 97 9.68 -17.42 -7.38
N GLY A 98 9.32 -16.29 -6.76
CA GLY A 98 9.52 -14.94 -7.28
C GLY A 98 8.44 -14.51 -8.27
N PHE A 99 7.31 -15.20 -8.35
CA PHE A 99 6.16 -14.75 -9.12
C PHE A 99 5.35 -13.72 -8.33
N THR A 100 4.82 -12.73 -9.02
CA THR A 100 4.04 -11.64 -8.40
C THR A 100 2.57 -11.81 -8.70
N TRP A 101 1.75 -11.77 -7.65
CA TRP A 101 0.30 -11.87 -7.68
C TRP A 101 -0.32 -10.55 -7.26
N ASP A 102 -1.36 -10.09 -7.94
CA ASP A 102 -2.22 -9.03 -7.43
C ASP A 102 -3.15 -9.62 -6.35
N VAL A 103 -3.25 -8.95 -5.21
CA VAL A 103 -4.05 -9.40 -4.07
C VAL A 103 -5.29 -8.53 -3.95
N GLU A 104 -6.46 -9.17 -4.03
CA GLU A 104 -7.76 -8.50 -3.90
C GLU A 104 -8.31 -8.68 -2.47
N LEU A 105 -8.66 -7.56 -1.84
CA LEU A 105 -9.35 -7.54 -0.54
C LEU A 105 -10.87 -7.69 -0.74
N ASN A 106 -11.50 -8.53 0.08
CA ASN A 106 -12.95 -8.74 0.09
C ASN A 106 -13.59 -8.18 1.36
#